data_AF-A0AAN8PB96-F1
#
_entry.id   AF-A0AAN8PB96-F1
#
_cell.length_a   1.000
_cell.length_b   1.000
_cell.length_c   1.000
_cell.angle_alpha   90.00
_cell.angle_beta   90.00
_cell.angle_gamma   90.00
#
_symmetry.space_group_name_H-M   'P 1'
#
loop_
_entity.id
_entity.type
_entity.pdbx_description
1 polymer ?
#
loop_
_entity_poly.entity_id
_entity_poly.type
_entity_poly.pdbx_seq_one_letter_code
_entity_poly.pdbx_strand_id
1 'polypeptide(L)'
;MLHGYYKLDDMKLQPKTTDLPPAPEAIFEMVRCQCKSNCTSNRRSCKRKNLPCTDLCLCSTNCDNDEDTLNKNRDSDDDSDG
;
A
#
# COMPACT_ATOMS: atom_id res chain seq x y z
N MET A 1 -21.82 7.88 10.44
CA MET A 1 -20.44 8.15 10.86
C MET A 1 -20.32 9.64 11.16
N LEU A 2 -20.29 10.02 12.44
CA LEU A 2 -20.31 11.43 12.83
C LEU A 2 -18.87 11.91 13.04
N HIS A 3 -18.26 12.41 11.97
CA HIS A 3 -16.93 13.03 12.02
C HIS A 3 -17.00 14.35 12.81
N GLY A 4 -16.04 14.60 13.70
CA GLY A 4 -15.98 15.86 14.45
C GLY A 4 -15.29 15.75 15.82
N TYR A 5 -15.67 16.62 16.75
CA TYR A 5 -15.12 16.73 18.10
C TYR A 5 -16.23 16.74 19.15
N TYR A 6 -15.97 16.23 20.35
CA TYR A 6 -16.79 16.49 21.55
C TYR A 6 -16.29 17.75 22.23
N LYS A 7 -17.21 18.59 22.72
CA LYS A 7 -16.86 19.73 23.57
C LYS A 7 -16.88 19.26 25.03
N LEU A 8 -15.76 19.41 25.71
CA LEU A 8 -15.61 19.18 27.15
C LEU A 8 -15.90 20.47 27.91
N ASP A 9 -16.27 20.37 29.19
CA ASP A 9 -16.68 21.50 30.03
C ASP A 9 -15.58 22.59 30.15
N ASP A 10 -14.30 22.19 30.09
CA ASP A 10 -13.13 23.07 30.12
C ASP A 10 -12.84 23.82 28.79
N MET A 11 -13.80 23.95 27.87
CA MET A 11 -13.58 24.44 26.50
C MET A 11 -12.56 23.64 25.68
N LYS A 12 -12.26 22.41 26.08
CA LYS A 12 -11.38 21.50 25.35
C LYS A 12 -12.18 20.71 24.31
N LEU A 13 -11.59 20.51 23.13
CA LEU A 13 -12.17 19.66 22.08
C LEU A 13 -11.47 18.31 22.08
N GLN A 14 -12.25 17.23 22.13
CA GLN A 14 -11.75 15.87 22.01
C GLN A 14 -12.17 15.27 20.67
N PRO A 15 -11.23 14.82 19.81
CA PRO A 15 -11.59 14.22 18.53
C PRO A 15 -12.42 12.95 18.75
N LYS A 16 -13.47 12.78 17.95
CA LYS A 16 -14.23 11.52 17.93
C LYS A 16 -13.40 10.48 17.19
N THR A 17 -13.01 9.42 17.86
CA THR A 17 -12.32 8.28 17.24
C THR A 17 -13.34 7.27 16.70
N THR A 18 -12.90 6.42 15.79
CA THR A 18 -13.72 5.34 15.23
C THR A 18 -12.83 4.12 14.99
N ASP A 19 -13.40 2.93 15.22
CA ASP A 19 -12.75 1.66 14.89
C ASP A 19 -12.94 1.28 13.42
N LEU A 20 -13.70 2.08 12.67
CA LEU A 20 -13.87 1.87 11.24
C LEU A 20 -12.56 2.20 10.50
N PRO A 21 -12.18 1.40 9.50
CA PRO A 21 -10.99 1.67 8.71
C PRO A 21 -11.15 3.00 7.96
N PRO A 22 -10.03 3.67 7.64
CA PRO A 22 -10.04 4.97 6.94
C PRO A 22 -10.66 4.90 5.54
N ALA A 23 -10.73 3.70 4.96
CA ALA A 23 -11.40 3.42 3.69
C ALA A 23 -11.90 1.95 3.67
N PRO A 24 -12.95 1.63 2.90
CA PRO A 24 -13.32 0.25 2.59
C PRO A 24 -12.19 -0.53 1.90
N GLU A 25 -12.12 -1.85 2.13
CA GLU A 25 -11.13 -2.76 1.54
C GLU A 25 -11.05 -2.65 0.02
N ALA A 26 -12.21 -2.59 -0.64
CA ALA A 26 -12.31 -2.45 -2.10
C ALA A 26 -11.58 -1.21 -2.67
N ILE A 27 -11.40 -0.14 -1.88
CA ILE A 27 -10.65 1.04 -2.34
C ILE A 27 -9.14 0.75 -2.36
N PHE A 28 -8.65 -0.12 -1.47
CA PHE A 28 -7.25 -0.52 -1.46
C PHE A 28 -6.91 -1.40 -2.67
N GLU A 29 -7.84 -2.24 -3.12
CA GLU A 29 -7.71 -3.03 -4.35
C GLU A 29 -7.59 -2.15 -5.62
N MET A 30 -8.13 -0.93 -5.58
CA MET A 30 -8.04 0.03 -6.68
C MET A 30 -6.73 0.83 -6.70
N VAL A 31 -5.81 0.60 -5.75
CA VAL A 31 -4.53 1.29 -5.72
C VAL A 31 -3.70 0.89 -6.94
N ARG A 32 -3.36 1.89 -7.76
CA ARG A 32 -2.53 1.71 -8.96
C ARG A 32 -1.40 2.72 -9.02
N CYS A 33 -0.28 2.34 -9.63
CA CYS A 33 0.79 3.25 -9.99
C CYS A 33 0.74 3.59 -11.49
N GLN A 34 1.45 4.64 -11.89
CA GLN A 34 1.62 5.04 -13.30
C GLN A 34 3.11 5.20 -13.62
N CYS A 35 3.89 4.19 -13.22
CA CYS A 35 5.34 4.24 -13.32
C CYS A 35 5.79 4.16 -14.77
N LYS A 36 6.58 5.14 -15.23
CA LYS A 36 7.27 5.06 -16.54
C LYS A 36 8.49 4.13 -16.55
N SER A 37 8.73 3.41 -15.44
CA SER A 37 9.90 2.55 -15.22
C SER A 37 9.46 1.27 -14.52
N ASN A 38 10.39 0.34 -14.32
CA ASN A 38 10.20 -1.01 -13.77
C ASN A 38 9.79 -1.12 -12.29
N CYS A 39 9.17 -0.10 -11.69
CA CYS A 39 8.66 -0.15 -10.30
C CYS A 39 9.67 -0.52 -9.20
N THR A 40 10.98 -0.45 -9.46
CA THR A 40 12.05 -0.81 -8.49
C THR A 40 12.26 0.19 -7.36
N SER A 41 11.97 1.48 -7.58
CA SER A 41 12.23 2.53 -6.60
C SER A 41 11.17 2.60 -5.50
N ASN A 42 11.60 2.80 -4.24
CA ASN A 42 10.71 3.05 -3.09
C ASN A 42 9.92 4.37 -3.18
N ARG A 43 10.14 5.19 -4.22
CA ARG A 43 9.33 6.40 -4.48
C ARG A 43 7.96 6.10 -5.07
N ARG A 44 7.68 4.86 -5.49
CA ARG A 44 6.42 4.48 -6.16
C ARG A 44 5.32 4.17 -5.15
N SER A 45 4.07 4.53 -5.47
CA SER A 45 2.92 4.41 -4.57
C SER A 45 2.63 2.98 -4.12
N CYS A 46 2.72 1.99 -5.02
CA CYS A 46 2.50 0.58 -4.69
C CYS A 46 3.60 0.05 -3.77
N LYS A 47 4.87 0.18 -4.19
CA LYS A 47 6.03 -0.25 -3.40
C LYS A 47 6.11 0.43 -2.02
N ARG A 48 5.86 1.74 -1.94
CA ARG A 48 5.84 2.49 -0.66
C ARG A 48 4.74 2.01 0.30
N LYS A 49 3.66 1.44 -0.24
CA LYS A 49 2.56 0.86 0.55
C LYS A 49 2.72 -0.65 0.75
N ASN A 50 3.86 -1.23 0.37
CA ASN A 50 4.08 -2.68 0.36
C ASN A 50 2.99 -3.45 -0.41
N LEU A 51 2.49 -2.88 -1.51
CA LEU A 51 1.51 -3.51 -2.39
C LEU A 51 2.18 -3.98 -3.68
N PRO A 52 1.91 -5.22 -4.15
CA PRO A 52 2.27 -5.64 -5.48
C PRO A 52 1.53 -4.78 -6.52
N CYS A 53 2.13 -4.62 -7.70
CA CYS A 53 1.47 -4.02 -8.84
C CYS A 53 0.50 -5.04 -9.41
N THR A 54 -0.72 -4.58 -9.69
CA THR A 54 -1.79 -5.34 -10.35
C THR A 54 -1.96 -4.85 -11.78
N ASP A 55 -2.80 -5.52 -12.57
CA ASP A 55 -3.14 -5.13 -13.95
C ASP A 55 -3.77 -3.72 -14.06
N LEU A 56 -4.22 -3.14 -12.95
CA LEU A 56 -4.69 -1.75 -12.90
C LEU A 56 -3.53 -0.75 -13.02
N CYS A 57 -2.29 -1.15 -12.76
CA CYS A 57 -1.13 -0.30 -12.86
C CYS A 57 -0.81 0.04 -14.32
N LEU A 58 -0.53 1.31 -14.57
CA LEU A 58 -0.03 1.78 -15.87
C LEU A 58 1.50 1.84 -15.84
N CYS A 59 2.13 0.74 -15.39
CA CYS A 59 3.57 0.60 -15.42
C CYS A 59 4.07 0.19 -16.81
N SER A 60 5.36 0.41 -17.09
CA SER A 60 6.02 -0.17 -18.26
C SER A 60 5.94 -1.70 -18.24
N THR A 61 6.04 -2.34 -19.41
CA THR A 61 5.89 -3.79 -19.60
C THR A 61 6.77 -4.66 -18.70
N ASN A 62 7.92 -4.15 -18.26
CA ASN A 62 8.84 -4.86 -17.37
C ASN A 62 8.65 -4.34 -15.93
N CYS A 63 7.63 -4.81 -15.22
CA CYS A 63 7.35 -4.38 -13.85
C CYS A 63 8.01 -5.35 -12.85
N ASP A 64 8.98 -4.88 -12.06
CA ASP A 64 9.66 -5.73 -11.06
C ASP A 64 8.92 -5.78 -9.71
N ASN A 65 7.68 -5.29 -9.67
CA ASN A 65 6.86 -5.24 -8.45
C ASN A 65 5.52 -5.97 -8.65
N ASP A 66 5.39 -6.81 -9.68
CA ASP A 66 4.25 -7.72 -9.81
C ASP A 66 4.42 -8.95 -8.90
N GLU A 67 3.33 -9.68 -8.69
CA GLU A 67 3.32 -10.84 -7.79
C GLU A 67 4.27 -11.96 -8.27
N ASP A 68 4.30 -12.20 -9.58
CA ASP A 68 5.15 -13.23 -10.20
C ASP A 68 6.65 -12.98 -9.97
N THR A 69 7.11 -11.73 -10.13
CA THR A 69 8.52 -11.37 -9.91
C THR A 69 8.87 -11.39 -8.43
N LEU A 70 7.95 -11.02 -7.55
CA LEU A 70 8.16 -11.08 -6.11
C LEU A 70 8.28 -12.52 -5.59
N ASN A 71 7.51 -13.45 -6.14
CA ASN A 71 7.57 -14.85 -5.75
C ASN A 71 8.89 -15.52 -6.17
N LYS A 72 9.39 -15.24 -7.39
CA LYS A 72 10.69 -15.77 -7.87
C LYS A 72 11.88 -15.38 -7.01
N ASN A 73 11.84 -14.21 -6.37
CA ASN A 73 12.95 -13.73 -5.53
C ASN A 73 12.98 -14.37 -4.14
N ARG A 74 11.94 -15.11 -3.74
CA ARG A 74 11.87 -15.75 -2.41
C ARG A 74 12.45 -17.17 -2.38
N ASP A 75 12.64 -17.78 -3.54
CA ASP A 75 13.09 -19.18 -3.65
C ASP A 75 14.62 -19.32 -3.86
N SER A 76 15.40 -18.25 -3.69
CA SER A 76 16.85 -18.25 -3.99
C SER A 76 17.79 -18.16 -2.77
N ASP A 77 17.26 -18.21 -1.55
CA ASP A 77 18.07 -18.17 -0.31
C ASP A 77 18.21 -19.58 0.32
N ASP A 78 18.71 -20.57 -0.44
CA ASP A 78 19.11 -21.87 0.11
C ASP A 78 20.61 -21.82 0.44
N ASP A 79 20.89 -21.51 1.70
CA ASP A 79 22.23 -21.48 2.32
C ASP A 79 22.90 -22.85 2.23
N SER A 80 23.73 -23.06 1.21
CA SER A 80 24.65 -24.20 1.15
C SER A 80 25.98 -23.83 1.82
N ASP A 81 26.03 -23.93 3.15
CA ASP A 81 27.30 -23.98 3.91
C ASP A 81 28.05 -25.27 3.54
N GLY A 82 29.26 -25.13 3.00
CA GLY A 82 30.19 -26.22 2.64
C GLY A 82 31.52 -26.10 3.36
#